data_AF-A0A7S4FXE7-F1
#
_entry.id   AF-A0A7S4FXE7-F1
#
_cell.length_a   1.000
_cell.length_b   1.000
_cell.length_c   1.000
_cell.angle_alpha   90.00
_cell.angle_beta   90.00
_cell.angle_gamma   90.00
#
_symmetry.space_group_name_H-M   'P 1'
#
loop_
_entity.id
_entity.type
_entity.pdbx_description
1 polymer ?
#
loop_
_entity_poly.entity_id
_entity_poly.type
_entity_poly.pdbx_seq_one_letter_code
_entity_poly.pdbx_strand_id
1 'polypeptide(L)'
;DILNACPAPLLHADAGPTAFRIMPNGLPYSLSTVLGHEMVKFNALLECMTTSLQQLQAAIKGLTVLSETLDAMFQAILHNRVPDVWQSVAYPSLKPLGAWVQDLEARVAFLRQWL
;
A
#
# COMPACT_ATOMS: atom_id res chain seq x y z
N ASP A 1 16.69 0.25 -2.24
CA ASP A 1 16.21 -0.64 -1.17
C ASP A 1 14.69 -0.48 -1.07
N ILE A 2 13.91 -1.48 -1.47
CA ILE A 2 12.44 -1.34 -1.65
C ILE A 2 11.74 -1.02 -0.32
N LEU A 3 12.29 -1.52 0.80
CA LEU A 3 11.81 -1.21 2.14
C LEU A 3 11.87 0.29 2.48
N ASN A 4 12.94 0.98 2.07
CA ASN A 4 13.11 2.42 2.30
C ASN A 4 12.28 3.28 1.34
N ALA A 5 11.77 2.69 0.26
CA ALA A 5 10.92 3.38 -0.73
C ALA A 5 9.42 3.27 -0.41
N CYS A 6 9.03 2.50 0.61
CA CYS A 6 7.63 2.35 0.97
C CYS A 6 7.11 3.65 1.63
N PRO A 7 6.09 4.32 1.06
CA PRO A 7 5.62 5.58 1.61
C PRO A 7 4.92 5.35 2.97
N ALA A 8 5.06 6.32 3.87
CA ALA A 8 4.39 6.30 5.17
C ALA A 8 2.85 6.15 5.05
N PRO A 9 2.19 5.51 6.03
CA PRO A 9 0.74 5.36 6.02
C PRO A 9 0.02 6.72 5.99
N LEU A 10 -1.16 6.74 5.38
CA LEU A 10 -2.04 7.90 5.28
C LEU A 10 -2.85 8.04 6.58
N LEU A 11 -2.62 9.10 7.36
CA LEU A 11 -3.34 9.33 8.61
C LEU A 11 -4.47 10.34 8.42
N HIS A 12 -5.60 10.12 9.10
CA HIS A 12 -6.71 11.08 9.10
C HIS A 12 -6.32 12.40 9.80
N ALA A 13 -5.28 12.38 10.64
CA ALA A 13 -4.74 13.58 11.28
C ALA A 13 -4.01 14.52 10.30
N ASP A 14 -3.51 13.97 9.18
CA ASP A 14 -2.80 14.75 8.16
C ASP A 14 -3.78 15.45 7.21
N ALA A 15 -5.08 15.17 7.34
CA ALA A 15 -6.10 15.73 6.49
C ALA A 15 -6.45 17.17 6.89
N GLY A 16 -6.41 18.06 5.90
CA GLY A 16 -6.82 19.45 5.99
C GLY A 16 -8.31 19.61 6.33
N PRO A 17 -8.71 20.83 6.72
CA PRO A 17 -10.05 21.13 7.24
C PRO A 17 -11.18 20.95 6.20
N THR A 18 -10.83 20.74 4.93
CA THR A 18 -11.76 20.58 3.81
C THR A 18 -11.97 19.13 3.40
N ALA A 19 -11.06 18.20 3.74
CA ALA A 19 -11.06 16.84 3.22
C ALA A 19 -12.23 15.99 3.75
N PHE A 20 -12.58 16.12 5.03
CA PHE A 20 -13.63 15.34 5.69
C PHE A 20 -14.82 16.17 6.15
N ARG A 21 -15.39 16.93 5.21
CA ARG A 21 -16.59 17.73 5.49
C ARG A 21 -17.84 16.86 5.61
N ILE A 22 -18.80 17.37 6.38
CA ILE A 22 -20.14 16.81 6.58
C ILE A 22 -21.16 17.80 6.02
N MET A 23 -22.16 17.29 5.31
CA MET A 23 -23.28 18.05 4.77
C MET A 23 -24.26 18.48 5.87
N PRO A 24 -25.14 19.46 5.63
CA PRO A 24 -26.14 19.92 6.61
C PRO A 24 -27.11 18.82 7.09
N ASN A 25 -27.25 17.74 6.33
CA ASN A 25 -28.06 16.56 6.67
C ASN A 25 -27.32 15.54 7.58
N GLY A 26 -26.11 15.87 8.05
CA GLY A 26 -25.31 15.00 8.92
C GLY A 26 -24.53 13.90 8.20
N LEU A 27 -24.60 13.80 6.87
CA LEU A 27 -23.87 12.81 6.09
C LEU A 27 -22.55 13.37 5.55
N PRO A 28 -21.47 12.57 5.46
CA PRO A 28 -20.23 13.00 4.81
C PRO A 28 -20.47 13.30 3.32
N TYR A 29 -19.73 14.27 2.76
CA TYR A 29 -19.72 14.45 1.31
C TYR A 29 -19.22 13.18 0.61
N SER A 30 -19.70 12.90 -0.59
CA SER A 30 -19.33 11.71 -1.37
C SER A 30 -17.82 11.56 -1.53
N LEU A 31 -17.11 12.68 -1.76
CA LEU A 31 -15.65 12.71 -1.84
C LEU A 31 -15.00 12.30 -0.51
N SER A 32 -15.47 12.79 0.63
CA SER A 32 -14.98 12.41 1.96
C SER A 32 -15.09 10.91 2.20
N THR A 33 -16.22 10.30 1.79
CA THR A 33 -16.43 8.85 1.90
C THR A 33 -15.47 8.06 1.02
N VAL A 34 -15.28 8.49 -0.23
CA VAL A 34 -14.33 7.84 -1.16
C VAL A 34 -12.90 7.95 -0.64
N LEU A 35 -12.47 9.14 -0.20
CA LEU A 35 -11.13 9.35 0.35
C LEU A 35 -10.90 8.47 1.58
N GLY A 36 -11.86 8.40 2.51
CA GLY A 36 -11.75 7.53 3.68
C GLY A 36 -11.63 6.05 3.32
N HIS A 37 -12.41 5.56 2.35
CA HIS A 37 -12.30 4.17 1.90
C HIS A 37 -10.99 3.88 1.18
N GLU A 38 -10.53 4.79 0.32
CA GLU A 38 -9.28 4.63 -0.40
C GLU A 38 -8.09 4.67 0.57
N MET A 39 -8.08 5.56 1.56
CA MET A 39 -7.06 5.56 2.62
C MET A 39 -6.94 4.21 3.32
N VAL A 40 -8.06 3.61 3.71
CA VAL A 40 -8.06 2.30 4.39
C VAL A 40 -7.45 1.22 3.49
N LYS A 41 -7.82 1.18 2.20
CA LYS A 41 -7.27 0.22 1.24
C LYS A 41 -5.76 0.41 1.03
N PHE A 42 -5.32 1.64 0.78
CA PHE A 42 -3.90 1.92 0.56
C PHE A 42 -3.06 1.66 1.81
N ASN A 43 -3.57 1.97 3.00
CA ASN A 43 -2.88 1.65 4.25
C ASN A 43 -2.74 0.14 4.46
N ALA A 44 -3.78 -0.64 4.20
CA ALA A 44 -3.71 -2.10 4.27
C ALA A 44 -2.67 -2.68 3.29
N LEU A 45 -2.58 -2.12 2.08
CA LEU A 45 -1.55 -2.50 1.10
C LEU A 45 -0.14 -2.15 1.61
N LEU A 46 0.07 -0.94 2.11
CA LEU A 46 1.38 -0.48 2.60
C LEU A 46 1.84 -1.30 3.82
N GLU A 47 0.92 -1.64 4.72
CA GLU A 47 1.19 -2.51 5.86
C GLU A 47 1.58 -3.91 5.40
N CYS A 48 0.77 -4.52 4.51
CA CYS A 48 1.06 -5.84 3.94
C CYS A 48 2.44 -5.88 3.27
N MET A 49 2.77 -4.87 2.46
CA MET A 49 4.07 -4.74 1.81
C MET A 49 5.21 -4.65 2.83
N THR A 50 5.06 -3.78 3.83
CA THR A 50 6.11 -3.53 4.82
C THR A 50 6.37 -4.79 5.66
N THR A 51 5.33 -5.43 6.18
CA THR A 51 5.44 -6.65 6.98
C THR A 51 6.00 -7.81 6.16
N SER A 52 5.50 -8.03 4.95
CA SER A 52 5.99 -9.14 4.09
C SER A 52 7.45 -8.95 3.68
N LEU A 53 7.89 -7.73 3.36
CA LEU A 53 9.29 -7.44 3.06
C LEU A 53 10.20 -7.62 4.28
N GLN A 54 9.77 -7.21 5.47
CA GLN A 54 10.51 -7.43 6.72
C GLN A 54 10.65 -8.93 7.02
N GLN A 55 9.57 -9.70 6.88
CA GLN A 55 9.57 -11.15 7.04
C GLN A 55 10.50 -11.83 6.04
N LEU A 56 10.46 -11.42 4.76
CA LEU A 56 11.36 -11.93 3.75
C LEU A 56 12.83 -11.63 4.08
N GLN A 57 13.14 -10.42 4.54
CA GLN A 57 14.49 -10.06 4.95
C GLN A 57 14.97 -10.87 6.17
N ALA A 58 14.09 -11.11 7.14
CA ALA A 58 14.39 -11.95 8.29
C ALA A 58 14.61 -13.42 7.88
N ALA A 59 13.80 -13.94 6.95
CA ALA A 59 13.95 -15.29 6.42
C ALA A 59 15.27 -15.49 5.66
N ILE A 60 15.66 -14.52 4.82
CA ILE A 60 16.96 -14.55 4.11
C ILE A 60 18.14 -14.53 5.09
N LYS A 61 18.01 -13.84 6.21
CA LYS A 61 19.02 -13.82 7.29
C LYS A 61 18.99 -15.07 8.18
N GLY A 62 18.08 -16.01 7.93
CA GLY A 62 17.89 -17.22 8.76
C GLY A 62 17.25 -16.95 10.13
N LEU A 63 16.66 -15.77 10.35
CA LEU A 63 15.99 -15.38 11.59
C LEU A 63 14.54 -15.88 11.65
N THR A 64 13.97 -16.28 10.51
CA THR A 64 12.61 -16.80 10.40
C THR A 64 12.58 -17.92 9.37
N VAL A 65 11.63 -18.84 9.48
CA VAL A 65 11.45 -19.92 8.50
C VAL A 65 10.91 -19.32 7.19
N LEU A 66 11.56 -19.63 6.07
CA LEU A 66 11.04 -19.29 4.74
C LEU A 66 9.82 -20.17 4.46
N SER A 67 8.62 -19.56 4.51
CA SER A 67 7.39 -20.23 4.13
C SER A 67 7.25 -20.29 2.60
N GLU A 68 6.39 -21.19 2.10
CA GLU A 68 6.08 -21.29 0.66
C GLU A 68 5.62 -19.94 0.09
N THR A 69 4.84 -19.17 0.85
CA THR A 69 4.37 -17.84 0.46
C THR A 69 5.53 -16.84 0.34
N LEU A 70 6.49 -16.86 1.27
CA LEU A 70 7.65 -15.96 1.22
C LEU A 70 8.61 -16.34 0.10
N ASP A 71 8.77 -17.64 -0.18
CA ASP A 71 9.58 -18.11 -1.31
C ASP A 71 8.94 -17.72 -2.65
N ALA A 72 7.63 -17.91 -2.82
CA ALA A 72 6.91 -17.46 -4.01
C ALA A 72 7.00 -15.94 -4.21
N MET A 73 6.89 -15.16 -3.13
CA MET A 73 7.10 -13.72 -3.16
C MET A 73 8.52 -13.35 -3.58
N PHE A 74 9.53 -14.02 -3.05
CA PHE A 74 10.93 -13.82 -3.43
C PHE A 74 11.16 -14.09 -4.92
N GLN A 75 10.63 -15.20 -5.43
CA GLN A 75 10.68 -15.55 -6.84
C GLN A 75 9.96 -14.51 -7.71
N ALA A 76 8.78 -14.03 -7.30
CA ALA A 76 8.07 -12.99 -8.02
C ALA A 76 8.90 -11.70 -8.14
N ILE A 77 9.49 -11.25 -7.03
CA ILE A 77 10.35 -10.06 -6.98
C ILE A 77 11.58 -10.23 -7.87
N LEU A 78 12.25 -11.38 -7.81
CA LEU A 78 13.40 -11.70 -8.66
C LEU A 78 13.06 -11.62 -10.16
N HIS A 79 11.85 -12.02 -10.55
CA HIS A 79 11.37 -11.97 -11.93
C HIS A 79 10.65 -10.65 -12.28
N ASN A 80 10.82 -9.59 -11.50
CA ASN A 80 10.20 -8.27 -11.72
C ASN A 80 8.65 -8.31 -11.81
N ARG A 81 8.02 -9.26 -11.10
CA ARG A 81 6.57 -9.42 -10.99
C ARG A 81 6.10 -8.99 -9.61
N VAL A 82 4.88 -8.46 -9.55
CA VAL A 82 4.23 -8.11 -8.28
C VAL A 82 3.82 -9.40 -7.58
N PRO A 83 4.23 -9.64 -6.32
CA PRO A 83 3.80 -10.80 -5.53
C PRO A 83 2.28 -10.91 -5.38
N ASP A 84 1.76 -12.13 -5.41
CA ASP A 84 0.31 -12.39 -5.28
C ASP A 84 -0.26 -11.89 -3.94
N VAL A 85 0.55 -11.95 -2.87
CA VAL A 85 0.19 -11.40 -1.56
C VAL A 85 -0.12 -9.90 -1.63
N TRP A 86 0.57 -9.15 -2.49
CA TRP A 86 0.28 -7.72 -2.68
C TRP A 86 -0.88 -7.53 -3.66
N GLN A 87 -0.95 -8.34 -4.73
CA GLN A 87 -2.05 -8.24 -5.69
C GLN A 87 -3.43 -8.49 -5.06
N SER A 88 -3.51 -9.35 -4.04
CA SER A 88 -4.77 -9.68 -3.36
C SER A 88 -5.40 -8.50 -2.61
N VAL A 89 -4.58 -7.56 -2.14
CA VAL A 89 -5.01 -6.36 -1.40
C VAL A 89 -4.87 -5.08 -2.22
N ALA A 90 -4.07 -5.11 -3.30
CA ALA A 90 -3.86 -3.98 -4.18
C ALA A 90 -4.98 -3.80 -5.21
N TYR A 91 -4.87 -2.70 -5.94
CA TYR A 91 -5.61 -2.47 -7.17
C TYR A 91 -5.11 -3.41 -8.30
N PRO A 92 -6.00 -3.88 -9.18
CA PRO A 92 -5.62 -4.73 -10.30
C PRO A 92 -4.69 -3.98 -11.27
N SER A 93 -3.57 -4.60 -11.63
CA SER A 93 -2.55 -4.00 -12.50
C SER A 93 -1.79 -5.08 -13.26
N LEU A 94 -1.43 -4.79 -14.52
CA LEU A 94 -0.54 -5.62 -15.35
C LEU A 94 0.87 -5.03 -15.48
N LYS A 95 1.18 -3.97 -14.71
CA LYS A 95 2.50 -3.33 -14.71
C LYS A 95 3.56 -4.27 -14.10
N PRO A 96 4.80 -4.27 -14.62
CA PRO A 96 5.92 -4.94 -13.95
C PRO A 96 6.23 -4.26 -12.62
N LEU A 97 6.91 -4.97 -11.71
CA LEU A 97 7.13 -4.53 -10.32
C LEU A 97 7.71 -3.12 -10.24
N GLY A 98 8.78 -2.81 -10.99
CA GLY A 98 9.39 -1.47 -10.96
C GLY A 98 8.41 -0.34 -11.31
N ALA A 99 7.62 -0.52 -12.37
CA ALA A 99 6.62 0.47 -12.78
C ALA A 99 5.39 0.49 -11.85
N TRP A 100 5.07 -0.64 -11.23
CA TRP A 100 4.00 -0.75 -10.25
C TRP A 100 4.33 0.00 -8.95
N VAL A 101 5.58 -0.08 -8.47
CA VAL A 101 6.02 0.67 -7.28
C VAL A 101 5.98 2.18 -7.52
N GLN A 102 6.43 2.66 -8.69
CA GLN A 102 6.33 4.09 -9.05
C GLN A 102 4.87 4.56 -9.13
N ASP A 103 3.98 3.73 -9.66
CA ASP A 103 2.55 4.02 -9.73
C ASP A 103 1.92 4.08 -8.32
N LEU A 104 2.31 3.15 -7.43
CA LEU A 104 1.88 3.16 -6.04
C LEU A 104 2.32 4.45 -5.33
N GLU A 105 3.58 4.84 -5.48
CA GLU A 105 4.11 6.08 -4.90
C GLU A 105 3.35 7.31 -5.40
N ALA A 106 3.11 7.39 -6.71
CA ALA A 106 2.34 8.49 -7.30
C ALA A 106 0.89 8.53 -6.79
N ARG A 107 0.24 7.38 -6.61
CA ARG A 107 -1.13 7.30 -6.06
C ARG A 107 -1.19 7.72 -4.59
N VAL A 108 -0.23 7.27 -3.79
CA VAL A 108 -0.15 7.67 -2.38
C VAL A 108 0.12 9.16 -2.26
N ALA A 109 1.04 9.71 -3.07
CA ALA A 109 1.30 11.15 -3.13
C ALA A 109 0.06 11.95 -3.58
N PHE A 110 -0.66 11.45 -4.59
CA PHE A 110 -1.93 12.03 -5.01
C PHE A 110 -2.92 12.06 -3.86
N LEU A 111 -3.18 10.92 -3.19
CA LEU A 111 -4.09 10.88 -2.05
C LEU A 111 -3.68 11.85 -0.93
N ARG A 112 -2.38 11.97 -0.64
CA ARG A 112 -1.88 12.98 0.32
C ARG A 112 -2.15 14.42 -0.07
N GLN A 113 -2.28 14.72 -1.37
CA GLN A 113 -2.65 16.06 -1.82
C GLN A 113 -4.13 16.38 -1.55
N TRP A 114 -4.98 15.35 -1.51
CA TRP A 114 -6.42 15.50 -1.23
C TRP A 114 -6.75 15.44 0.25
N LEU A 115 -5.86 14.88 1.06
CA LEU A 115 -5.88 15.00 2.51
C LEU A 115 -5.49 16.43 2.87
#